data_AF-A0A1Q3HJ87-F1
#
_entry.id   AF-A0A1Q3HJ87-F1
#
_cell.length_a   1.000
_cell.length_b   1.000
_cell.length_c   1.000
_cell.angle_alpha   90.00
_cell.angle_beta   90.00
_cell.angle_gamma   90.00
#
_symmetry.space_group_name_H-M   'P 1'
#
loop_
_entity.id
_entity.type
_entity.pdbx_description
1 polymer ?
#
loop_
_entity_poly.entity_id
_entity_poly.type
_entity_poly.pdbx_seq_one_letter_code
_entity_poly.pdbx_strand_id
1 'polypeptide(L)'
;MRHLGTALLAASLFTGCGGAELEQSNEPLAQQQAALTTTDVDVSPECQGILQFANTASYATLDAYLPSDVVSNLVARRAISPFVSLADISSVRLVGPTRLDQLAAGARAKGYLPSSCIGILDGLAVSTDDAAAIVSLVNSIHDSELHDVLPDAWNGAANLLNLRPFTSVQAISNVAGIGDVSLRNIRNSATLSRPLEALINAANAVGYHGHGGAYMARHFDWWQEVTGNGSYNYSTPECFGLEPTSVPSGATVRPYLANAAEVRAEFLSTLNYADPYQMLPERAAGLANLDERINGRSFKGCYFGYSNDPWSAHSVAIFVDIENGFSLMTGTYWAE
;
A
#
# COMPACT_ATOMS: atom_id res chain seq x y z
N MET A 1 78.05 34.77 -27.12
CA MET A 1 78.50 33.53 -26.44
C MET A 1 77.29 32.91 -25.76
N ARG A 2 77.15 31.59 -25.87
CA ARG A 2 76.03 30.74 -25.42
C ARG A 2 75.75 30.90 -23.91
N HIS A 3 74.49 30.89 -23.48
CA HIS A 3 73.79 29.72 -22.93
C HIS A 3 72.47 30.10 -22.23
N LEU A 4 71.43 29.31 -22.55
CA LEU A 4 70.41 28.68 -21.68
C LEU A 4 69.64 29.55 -20.66
N GLY A 5 68.31 29.51 -20.56
CA GLY A 5 67.33 28.64 -21.20
C GLY A 5 65.90 28.97 -20.70
N THR A 6 64.93 28.68 -21.58
CA THR A 6 63.53 28.28 -21.32
C THR A 6 62.69 29.17 -20.38
N ALA A 7 61.92 30.13 -20.88
CA ALA A 7 60.65 30.01 -21.62
C ALA A 7 59.48 29.54 -20.72
N LEU A 8 58.60 30.44 -20.29
CA LEU A 8 57.40 30.96 -21.02
C LEU A 8 56.30 29.88 -21.04
N LEU A 9 55.06 30.12 -20.61
CA LEU A 9 54.09 31.09 -21.14
C LEU A 9 52.99 31.31 -20.06
N ALA A 10 52.65 32.57 -19.74
CA ALA A 10 51.62 33.42 -20.35
C ALA A 10 50.30 33.34 -19.55
N ALA A 11 50.00 34.40 -18.79
CA ALA A 11 49.26 35.59 -19.22
C ALA A 11 47.74 35.34 -19.12
N SER A 12 47.09 35.66 -18.00
CA SER A 12 46.71 36.99 -17.48
C SER A 12 45.37 37.50 -18.05
N LEU A 13 44.64 38.17 -17.15
CA LEU A 13 43.47 39.06 -17.34
C LEU A 13 42.13 38.30 -17.42
N PHE A 14 41.11 38.57 -16.61
CA PHE A 14 40.60 39.86 -16.16
C PHE A 14 39.99 39.83 -14.75
N THR A 15 40.20 40.93 -14.03
CA THR A 15 39.51 41.38 -12.81
C THR A 15 38.10 41.89 -13.12
N GLY A 16 37.12 41.63 -12.22
CA GLY A 16 35.86 42.40 -12.20
C GLY A 16 34.70 41.79 -11.40
N CYS A 17 34.66 42.11 -10.09
CA CYS A 17 33.52 42.33 -9.17
C CYS A 17 32.24 41.47 -9.23
N GLY A 18 31.85 40.91 -8.08
CA GLY A 18 30.45 40.84 -7.67
C GLY A 18 30.02 39.65 -6.80
N GLY A 19 29.89 39.88 -5.49
CA GLY A 19 28.67 39.57 -4.73
C GLY A 19 28.24 38.11 -4.46
N ALA A 20 28.31 37.78 -3.18
CA ALA A 20 27.30 37.09 -2.36
C ALA A 20 27.11 35.56 -2.41
N GLU A 21 27.11 35.04 -1.18
CA GLU A 21 26.32 33.92 -0.65
C GLU A 21 26.64 32.49 -1.09
N LEU A 22 27.33 31.80 -0.18
CA LEU A 22 27.28 30.35 -0.01
C LEU A 22 25.83 29.95 0.34
N GLU A 23 25.02 29.61 -0.66
CA GLU A 23 23.82 28.83 -0.44
C GLU A 23 24.18 27.34 -0.40
N GLN A 24 24.10 26.80 0.81
CA GLN A 24 23.95 25.38 1.10
C GLN A 24 22.79 24.83 0.28
N SER A 25 23.10 23.93 -0.67
CA SER A 25 22.10 23.08 -1.30
C SER A 25 21.58 22.07 -0.28
N ASN A 26 20.65 22.51 0.56
CA ASN A 26 19.75 21.61 1.27
C ASN A 26 18.60 21.27 0.31
N GLU A 27 18.80 20.26 -0.54
CA GLU A 27 17.64 19.52 -1.05
C GLU A 27 17.25 18.51 0.04
N PRO A 28 16.09 18.65 0.70
CA PRO A 28 15.47 17.49 1.29
C PRO A 28 15.00 16.62 0.13
N LEU A 29 15.40 15.36 0.12
CA LEU A 29 14.71 14.28 -0.58
C LEU A 29 13.27 14.26 -0.06
N ALA A 30 12.40 15.08 -0.66
CA ALA A 30 10.98 14.97 -0.47
C ALA A 30 10.56 13.68 -1.19
N GLN A 31 10.47 12.58 -0.43
CA GLN A 31 9.49 11.54 -0.72
C GLN A 31 8.12 12.22 -0.72
N GLN A 32 7.73 12.76 -1.87
CA GLN A 32 6.40 13.29 -2.08
C GLN A 32 5.48 12.09 -2.30
N GLN A 33 5.28 11.30 -1.24
CA GLN A 33 4.14 10.41 -1.15
C GLN A 33 2.91 11.30 -1.04
N ALA A 34 2.28 11.53 -2.19
CA ALA A 34 0.96 12.12 -2.24
C ALA A 34 0.02 11.24 -1.41
N ALA A 35 -0.72 11.85 -0.49
CA ALA A 35 -1.73 11.14 0.29
C ALA A 35 -2.73 10.52 -0.69
N LEU A 36 -2.82 9.18 -0.70
CA LEU A 36 -3.86 8.43 -1.40
C LEU A 36 -5.20 8.77 -0.72
N THR A 37 -5.86 9.82 -1.18
CA THR A 37 -7.22 10.12 -0.74
C THR A 37 -8.13 9.01 -1.22
N THR A 38 -9.02 8.55 -0.34
CA THR A 38 -10.04 7.51 -0.53
C THR A 38 -10.93 7.63 -1.78
N THR A 39 -10.81 8.73 -2.54
CA THR A 39 -11.55 9.02 -3.77
C THR A 39 -10.82 8.70 -5.08
N ASP A 40 -9.52 8.40 -5.08
CA ASP A 40 -8.76 8.08 -6.30
C ASP A 40 -8.51 6.56 -6.45
N VAL A 41 -9.61 5.82 -6.40
CA VAL A 41 -9.59 4.35 -6.32
C VAL A 41 -9.22 3.66 -7.63
N ASP A 42 -9.07 4.37 -8.75
CA ASP A 42 -8.69 3.76 -10.01
C ASP A 42 -7.48 4.42 -10.70
N VAL A 43 -6.94 5.54 -10.18
CA VAL A 43 -5.75 6.20 -10.75
C VAL A 43 -4.71 6.51 -9.68
N SER A 44 -3.55 5.86 -9.78
CA SER A 44 -2.37 6.22 -8.99
C SER A 44 -1.95 7.68 -9.24
N PRO A 45 -1.37 8.38 -8.25
CA PRO A 45 -0.93 9.78 -8.40
C PRO A 45 -0.07 10.03 -9.65
N GLU A 46 0.83 9.10 -9.97
CA GLU A 46 1.72 9.16 -11.12
C GLU A 46 0.97 9.04 -12.46
N CYS A 47 -0.22 8.43 -12.45
CA CYS A 47 -1.05 8.23 -13.63
C CYS A 47 -2.17 9.27 -13.81
N GLN A 48 -2.25 10.29 -12.93
CA GLN A 48 -3.23 11.40 -13.03
C GLN A 48 -3.19 12.14 -14.37
N GLY A 49 -2.06 12.07 -15.07
CA GLY A 49 -1.91 12.57 -16.43
C GLY A 49 -2.93 12.01 -17.43
N ILE A 50 -3.51 10.82 -17.18
CA ILE A 50 -4.58 10.26 -18.03
C ILE A 50 -5.83 11.15 -17.95
N LEU A 51 -6.25 11.49 -16.73
CA LEU A 51 -7.41 12.35 -16.50
C LEU A 51 -7.13 13.77 -16.99
N GLN A 52 -5.93 14.29 -16.74
CA GLN A 52 -5.52 15.61 -17.23
C GLN A 52 -5.56 15.67 -18.76
N PHE A 53 -5.04 14.65 -19.46
CA PHE A 53 -5.10 14.55 -20.91
C PHE A 53 -6.54 14.50 -21.43
N ALA A 54 -7.38 13.65 -20.83
CA ALA A 54 -8.80 13.53 -21.17
C ALA A 54 -9.56 14.85 -21.00
N ASN A 55 -9.24 15.62 -19.96
CA ASN A 55 -9.91 16.87 -19.63
C ASN A 55 -9.41 18.08 -20.45
N THR A 56 -8.14 18.10 -20.84
CA THR A 56 -7.51 19.33 -21.39
C THR A 56 -7.09 19.23 -22.85
N ALA A 57 -6.84 18.04 -23.40
CA ALA A 57 -6.38 17.90 -24.79
C ALA A 57 -7.42 18.42 -25.79
N SER A 58 -6.98 19.04 -26.89
CA SER A 58 -7.90 19.51 -27.93
C SER A 58 -8.57 18.34 -28.65
N TYR A 59 -9.71 18.59 -29.31
CA TYR A 59 -10.39 17.57 -30.13
C TYR A 59 -9.42 16.91 -31.11
N ALA A 60 -8.69 17.71 -31.90
CA ALA A 60 -7.72 17.22 -32.88
C ALA A 60 -6.58 16.41 -32.23
N THR A 61 -6.21 16.73 -30.98
CA THR A 61 -5.20 15.95 -30.25
C THR A 61 -5.74 14.58 -29.85
N LEU A 62 -6.98 14.52 -29.35
CA LEU A 62 -7.62 13.25 -28.96
C LEU A 62 -7.91 12.37 -30.20
N ASP A 63 -8.34 12.99 -31.29
CA ASP A 63 -8.71 12.31 -32.55
C ASP A 63 -7.52 11.63 -33.25
N ALA A 64 -6.30 12.07 -32.94
CA ALA A 64 -5.08 11.39 -33.39
C ALA A 64 -4.87 10.00 -32.73
N TYR A 65 -5.55 9.72 -31.61
CA TYR A 65 -5.38 8.47 -30.84
C TYR A 65 -6.69 7.70 -30.65
N LEU A 66 -7.83 8.36 -30.79
CA LEU A 66 -9.17 7.81 -30.56
C LEU A 66 -10.06 8.03 -31.79
N PRO A 67 -11.03 7.15 -32.05
CA PRO A 67 -12.04 7.39 -33.08
C PRO A 67 -12.83 8.69 -32.84
N SER A 68 -13.19 9.40 -33.91
CA SER A 68 -13.81 10.73 -33.83
C SER A 68 -15.17 10.74 -33.10
N ASP A 69 -15.94 9.65 -33.17
CA ASP A 69 -17.19 9.49 -32.43
C ASP A 69 -16.95 9.38 -30.92
N VAL A 70 -15.91 8.65 -30.51
CA VAL A 70 -15.43 8.59 -29.12
C VAL A 70 -14.97 9.97 -28.64
N VAL A 71 -14.17 10.68 -29.44
CA VAL A 71 -13.70 12.03 -29.09
C VAL A 71 -14.86 13.00 -28.92
N SER A 72 -15.84 12.95 -29.82
CA SER A 72 -17.04 13.79 -29.74
C SER A 72 -17.80 13.56 -28.44
N ASN A 73 -17.97 12.30 -28.03
CA ASN A 73 -18.62 11.95 -26.77
C ASN A 73 -17.81 12.40 -25.54
N LEU A 74 -16.48 12.21 -25.55
CA LEU A 74 -15.59 12.63 -24.46
C LEU A 74 -15.59 14.15 -24.29
N VAL A 75 -15.45 14.91 -25.38
CA VAL A 75 -15.44 16.38 -25.36
C VAL A 75 -16.79 16.93 -24.92
N ALA A 76 -17.90 16.34 -25.38
CA ALA A 76 -19.24 16.72 -24.93
C ALA A 76 -19.42 16.43 -23.43
N ARG A 77 -18.97 15.26 -22.95
CA ARG A 77 -19.10 14.88 -21.53
C ARG A 77 -18.27 15.77 -20.60
N ARG A 78 -17.02 16.07 -20.95
CA ARG A 78 -16.14 16.90 -20.10
C ARG A 78 -16.56 18.38 -20.07
N ALA A 79 -17.27 18.85 -21.10
CA ALA A 79 -17.82 20.21 -21.13
C ALA A 79 -18.93 20.41 -20.08
N ILE A 80 -19.59 19.34 -19.64
CA ILE A 80 -20.57 19.36 -18.55
C ILE A 80 -19.86 19.30 -17.20
N SER A 81 -18.95 18.34 -17.03
CA SER A 81 -18.10 18.21 -15.83
C SER A 81 -16.81 17.51 -16.21
N PRO A 82 -15.64 17.99 -15.74
CA PRO A 82 -14.39 17.26 -15.86
C PRO A 82 -14.50 15.83 -15.33
N PHE A 83 -13.73 14.92 -15.92
CA PHE A 83 -13.57 13.55 -15.45
C PHE A 83 -12.74 13.53 -14.18
N VAL A 84 -13.14 12.70 -13.22
CA VAL A 84 -12.47 12.54 -11.92
C VAL A 84 -11.95 11.12 -11.68
N SER A 85 -12.22 10.17 -12.59
CA SER A 85 -11.79 8.77 -12.49
C SER A 85 -11.78 8.08 -13.87
N LEU A 86 -11.13 6.92 -13.97
CA LEU A 86 -11.23 6.09 -15.19
C LEU A 86 -12.62 5.51 -15.37
N ALA A 87 -13.30 5.18 -14.28
CA ALA A 87 -14.68 4.73 -14.29
C ALA A 87 -15.60 5.79 -14.93
N ASP A 88 -15.42 7.07 -14.59
CA ASP A 88 -16.18 8.17 -15.20
C ASP A 88 -15.89 8.29 -16.70
N ILE A 89 -14.63 8.14 -17.12
CA ILE A 89 -14.26 8.08 -18.54
C ILE A 89 -14.92 6.89 -19.24
N SER A 90 -14.89 5.70 -18.65
CA SER A 90 -15.49 4.48 -19.21
C SER A 90 -17.02 4.51 -19.28
N SER A 91 -17.65 5.38 -18.47
CA SER A 91 -19.10 5.59 -18.53
C SER A 91 -19.53 6.29 -19.82
N VAL A 92 -18.58 6.94 -20.52
CA VAL A 92 -18.84 7.61 -21.78
C VAL A 92 -19.11 6.59 -22.87
N ARG A 93 -20.15 6.85 -23.66
CA ARG A 93 -20.56 5.99 -24.75
C ARG A 93 -19.39 5.69 -25.68
N LEU A 94 -19.19 4.40 -25.96
CA LEU A 94 -18.12 3.84 -26.81
C LEU A 94 -16.72 3.86 -26.18
N VAL A 95 -16.59 4.19 -24.89
CA VAL A 95 -15.31 4.15 -24.17
C VAL A 95 -15.19 2.85 -23.37
N GLY A 96 -14.82 1.78 -24.08
CA GLY A 96 -14.42 0.52 -23.46
C GLY A 96 -12.93 0.46 -23.10
N PRO A 97 -12.45 -0.69 -22.57
CA PRO A 97 -11.05 -0.87 -22.14
C PRO A 97 -10.02 -0.49 -23.21
N THR A 98 -10.21 -0.93 -24.45
CA THR A 98 -9.32 -0.57 -25.57
C THR A 98 -9.20 0.94 -25.78
N ARG A 99 -10.27 1.71 -25.53
CA ARG A 99 -10.23 3.17 -25.69
C ARG A 99 -9.55 3.84 -24.51
N LEU A 100 -9.66 3.28 -23.30
CA LEU A 100 -8.87 3.72 -22.17
C LEU A 100 -7.37 3.51 -22.43
N ASP A 101 -6.97 2.36 -22.97
CA ASP A 101 -5.56 2.09 -23.31
C ASP A 101 -5.03 3.06 -24.37
N GLN A 102 -5.84 3.35 -25.39
CA GLN A 102 -5.50 4.35 -26.41
C GLN A 102 -5.37 5.76 -25.83
N LEU A 103 -6.25 6.13 -24.90
CA LEU A 103 -6.20 7.41 -24.20
C LEU A 103 -4.93 7.51 -23.36
N ALA A 104 -4.56 6.45 -22.62
CA ALA A 104 -3.31 6.39 -21.86
C ALA A 104 -2.08 6.45 -22.78
N ALA A 105 -2.11 5.78 -23.93
CA ALA A 105 -1.04 5.86 -24.93
C ALA A 105 -0.90 7.28 -25.50
N GLY A 106 -2.01 7.97 -25.78
CA GLY A 106 -2.02 9.37 -26.19
C GLY A 106 -1.47 10.31 -25.12
N ALA A 107 -1.88 10.12 -23.86
CA ALA A 107 -1.37 10.89 -22.72
C ALA A 107 0.14 10.73 -22.58
N ARG A 108 0.66 9.50 -22.69
CA ARG A 108 2.10 9.23 -22.67
C ARG A 108 2.84 9.89 -23.84
N ALA A 109 2.32 9.77 -25.05
CA ALA A 109 2.92 10.37 -26.24
C ALA A 109 2.96 11.91 -26.20
N LYS A 110 2.08 12.53 -25.40
CA LYS A 110 2.04 13.99 -25.19
C LYS A 110 2.75 14.45 -23.91
N GLY A 111 3.43 13.55 -23.21
CA GLY A 111 4.22 13.89 -22.02
C GLY A 111 3.39 14.15 -20.76
N TYR A 112 2.13 13.73 -20.73
CA TYR A 112 1.30 13.80 -19.52
C TYR A 112 1.62 12.68 -18.54
N LEU A 113 2.20 11.57 -19.01
CA LEU A 113 2.54 10.43 -18.15
C LEU A 113 4.05 10.32 -17.96
N PRO A 114 4.52 10.33 -16.69
CA PRO A 114 5.90 9.99 -16.38
C PRO A 114 6.14 8.49 -16.62
N SER A 115 7.42 8.10 -16.65
CA SER A 115 7.81 6.68 -16.74
C SER A 115 7.39 5.86 -15.51
N SER A 116 7.11 6.52 -14.39
CA SER A 116 6.59 5.88 -13.17
C SER A 116 5.11 5.48 -13.26
N CYS A 117 4.37 5.91 -14.29
CA CYS A 117 3.05 5.36 -14.59
C CYS A 117 3.20 4.19 -15.58
N ILE A 118 2.84 2.97 -15.19
CA ILE A 118 2.96 1.80 -16.08
C ILE A 118 1.81 1.74 -17.08
N GLY A 119 0.62 2.21 -16.72
CA GLY A 119 -0.55 2.26 -17.60
C GLY A 119 -1.79 1.71 -16.92
N ILE A 120 -2.79 1.37 -17.72
CA ILE A 120 -4.07 0.82 -17.25
C ILE A 120 -4.04 -0.70 -17.33
N LEU A 121 -4.41 -1.37 -16.24
CA LEU A 121 -4.54 -2.81 -16.11
C LEU A 121 -5.92 -3.11 -15.54
N ASP A 122 -6.77 -3.78 -16.30
CA ASP A 122 -8.16 -4.10 -15.90
C ASP A 122 -8.90 -2.90 -15.27
N GLY A 123 -8.84 -1.75 -15.95
CA GLY A 123 -9.51 -0.52 -15.50
C GLY A 123 -8.83 0.19 -14.32
N LEU A 124 -7.61 -0.21 -13.96
CA LEU A 124 -6.80 0.38 -12.89
C LEU A 124 -5.53 1.02 -13.47
N ALA A 125 -5.32 2.32 -13.28
CA ALA A 125 -4.08 2.98 -13.64
C ALA A 125 -3.03 2.83 -12.54
N VAL A 126 -2.00 2.03 -12.82
CA VAL A 126 -1.03 1.54 -11.85
C VAL A 126 0.32 2.27 -12.04
N SER A 127 0.97 2.62 -10.94
CA SER A 127 2.35 3.15 -10.94
C SER A 127 3.39 2.03 -10.85
N THR A 128 4.67 2.34 -11.07
CA THR A 128 5.76 1.38 -10.89
C THR A 128 5.84 0.86 -9.46
N ASP A 129 5.58 1.75 -8.49
CA ASP A 129 5.62 1.40 -7.07
C ASP A 129 4.42 0.56 -6.69
N ASP A 130 3.23 0.88 -7.20
CA ASP A 130 2.03 0.06 -7.01
C ASP A 130 2.24 -1.33 -7.61
N ALA A 131 2.79 -1.41 -8.82
CA ALA A 131 3.08 -2.68 -9.48
C ALA A 131 4.06 -3.54 -8.67
N ALA A 132 5.11 -2.95 -8.13
CA ALA A 132 6.08 -3.65 -7.27
C ALA A 132 5.43 -4.15 -5.98
N ALA A 133 4.61 -3.33 -5.32
CA ALA A 133 3.92 -3.73 -4.09
C ALA A 133 2.85 -4.80 -4.34
N ILE A 134 2.08 -4.72 -5.43
CA ILE A 134 1.12 -5.76 -5.81
C ILE A 134 1.85 -7.10 -6.01
N VAL A 135 2.94 -7.11 -6.77
CA VAL A 135 3.74 -8.33 -7.00
C VAL A 135 4.32 -8.87 -5.69
N SER A 136 4.86 -7.98 -4.85
CA SER A 136 5.39 -8.37 -3.54
C SER A 136 4.29 -9.01 -2.69
N LEU A 137 3.15 -8.33 -2.52
CA LEU A 137 2.01 -8.81 -1.75
C LEU A 137 1.53 -10.16 -2.27
N VAL A 138 1.21 -10.26 -3.57
CA VAL A 138 0.66 -11.50 -4.13
C VAL A 138 1.63 -12.67 -3.99
N ASN A 139 2.94 -12.44 -3.98
CA ASN A 139 3.93 -13.51 -3.78
C ASN A 139 4.11 -13.93 -2.30
N SER A 140 3.81 -13.06 -1.34
CA SER A 140 4.05 -13.29 0.09
C SER A 140 2.79 -13.48 0.94
N ILE A 141 1.64 -12.98 0.51
CA ILE A 141 0.38 -12.99 1.26
C ILE A 141 -0.08 -14.42 1.55
N HIS A 142 -0.55 -14.68 2.76
CA HIS A 142 -1.03 -15.99 3.17
C HIS A 142 -2.36 -16.35 2.48
N ASP A 143 -2.69 -17.64 2.43
CA ASP A 143 -3.91 -18.15 1.81
C ASP A 143 -5.17 -17.48 2.41
N SER A 144 -5.33 -17.60 3.74
CA SER A 144 -6.48 -17.05 4.46
C SER A 144 -6.64 -15.55 4.23
N GLU A 145 -5.54 -14.82 4.25
CA GLU A 145 -5.54 -13.37 4.05
C GLU A 145 -5.84 -12.99 2.60
N LEU A 146 -5.33 -13.74 1.62
CA LEU A 146 -5.69 -13.52 0.22
C LEU A 146 -7.18 -13.74 -0.02
N HIS A 147 -7.78 -14.70 0.67
CA HIS A 147 -9.22 -14.94 0.64
C HIS A 147 -10.03 -13.84 1.34
N ASP A 148 -9.49 -13.21 2.40
CA ASP A 148 -10.09 -12.01 3.00
C ASP A 148 -9.97 -10.78 2.07
N VAL A 149 -8.89 -10.66 1.28
CA VAL A 149 -8.71 -9.59 0.25
C VAL A 149 -9.62 -9.81 -0.97
N LEU A 150 -9.90 -11.08 -1.31
CA LEU A 150 -10.66 -11.50 -2.48
C LEU A 150 -11.89 -12.34 -2.10
N PRO A 151 -12.82 -11.82 -1.28
CA PRO A 151 -13.92 -12.60 -0.72
C PRO A 151 -14.83 -13.17 -1.82
N ASP A 152 -15.08 -12.40 -2.87
CA ASP A 152 -15.94 -12.78 -4.00
C ASP A 152 -15.18 -13.47 -5.14
N ALA A 153 -13.85 -13.58 -5.05
CA ALA A 153 -12.99 -14.13 -6.10
C ALA A 153 -12.17 -15.33 -5.60
N TRP A 154 -12.82 -16.24 -4.87
CA TRP A 154 -12.21 -17.43 -4.26
C TRP A 154 -11.38 -18.26 -5.24
N ASN A 155 -11.91 -18.52 -6.44
CA ASN A 155 -11.17 -19.26 -7.48
C ASN A 155 -9.96 -18.46 -8.01
N GLY A 156 -10.08 -17.13 -8.07
CA GLY A 156 -8.98 -16.23 -8.43
C GLY A 156 -7.86 -16.27 -7.39
N ALA A 157 -8.20 -16.19 -6.11
CA ALA A 157 -7.26 -16.34 -4.99
C ALA A 157 -6.50 -17.67 -5.05
N ALA A 158 -7.22 -18.79 -5.20
CA ALA A 158 -6.62 -20.12 -5.35
C ALA A 158 -5.68 -20.21 -6.56
N ASN A 159 -6.06 -19.63 -7.70
CA ASN A 159 -5.21 -19.60 -8.89
C ASN A 159 -3.95 -18.75 -8.67
N LEU A 160 -4.06 -17.60 -8.01
CA LEU A 160 -2.90 -16.78 -7.65
C LEU A 160 -1.93 -17.57 -6.77
N LEU A 161 -2.40 -18.24 -5.72
CA LEU A 161 -1.57 -19.06 -4.84
C LEU A 161 -0.80 -20.15 -5.60
N ASN A 162 -1.48 -20.86 -6.51
CA ASN A 162 -0.89 -21.94 -7.28
C ASN A 162 0.11 -21.49 -8.35
N LEU A 163 -0.01 -20.26 -8.85
CA LEU A 163 0.81 -19.74 -9.94
C LEU A 163 2.01 -18.92 -9.49
N ARG A 164 2.23 -18.78 -8.16
CA ARG A 164 3.42 -18.11 -7.62
C ARG A 164 4.72 -18.82 -8.06
N PRO A 165 5.83 -18.07 -8.22
CA PRO A 165 5.94 -16.63 -8.08
C PRO A 165 5.60 -15.86 -9.36
N PHE A 166 5.00 -14.67 -9.21
CA PHE A 166 4.78 -13.72 -10.29
C PHE A 166 5.94 -12.74 -10.40
N THR A 167 6.27 -12.33 -11.63
CA THR A 167 7.29 -11.32 -11.92
C THR A 167 6.71 -9.97 -12.34
N SER A 168 5.40 -9.87 -12.58
CA SER A 168 4.75 -8.63 -12.99
C SER A 168 3.27 -8.58 -12.59
N VAL A 169 2.77 -7.37 -12.39
CA VAL A 169 1.34 -7.13 -12.12
C VAL A 169 0.45 -7.50 -13.31
N GLN A 170 0.96 -7.42 -14.55
CA GLN A 170 0.24 -7.88 -15.74
C GLN A 170 0.01 -9.40 -15.71
N ALA A 171 0.98 -10.18 -15.22
CA ALA A 171 0.81 -11.63 -15.10
C ALA A 171 -0.26 -11.96 -14.05
N ILE A 172 -0.32 -11.20 -12.95
CA ILE A 172 -1.36 -11.30 -11.91
C ILE A 172 -2.73 -10.94 -12.49
N SER A 173 -2.83 -9.84 -13.23
CA SER A 173 -4.08 -9.36 -13.81
C SER A 173 -4.66 -10.34 -14.85
N ASN A 174 -3.79 -11.05 -15.56
CA ASN A 174 -4.18 -12.07 -16.54
C ASN A 174 -4.61 -13.42 -15.93
N VAL A 175 -4.54 -13.59 -14.60
CA VAL A 175 -4.95 -14.85 -13.96
C VAL A 175 -6.46 -15.03 -14.04
N ALA A 176 -6.89 -16.22 -14.45
CA ALA A 176 -8.31 -16.54 -14.52
C ALA A 176 -8.99 -16.36 -13.16
N GLY A 177 -10.07 -15.57 -13.13
CA GLY A 177 -10.79 -15.23 -11.89
C GLY A 177 -10.30 -13.95 -11.21
N ILE A 178 -9.28 -13.27 -11.77
CA ILE A 178 -8.89 -11.91 -11.38
C ILE A 178 -9.51 -10.93 -12.38
N GLY A 179 -10.29 -9.99 -11.86
CA GLY A 179 -10.86 -8.87 -12.63
C GLY A 179 -10.48 -7.52 -12.04
N ASP A 180 -11.14 -6.47 -12.52
CA ASP A 180 -10.89 -5.07 -12.10
C ASP A 180 -11.08 -4.86 -10.60
N VAL A 181 -12.15 -5.42 -10.01
CA VAL A 181 -12.42 -5.37 -8.56
C VAL A 181 -11.34 -6.12 -7.79
N SER A 182 -10.97 -7.32 -8.24
CA SER A 182 -9.94 -8.14 -7.60
C SER A 182 -8.59 -7.42 -7.59
N LEU A 183 -8.17 -6.87 -8.74
CA LEU A 183 -6.89 -6.17 -8.86
C LEU A 183 -6.90 -4.87 -8.04
N ARG A 184 -8.03 -4.16 -7.99
CA ARG A 184 -8.20 -2.99 -7.13
C ARG A 184 -8.08 -3.34 -5.65
N ASN A 185 -8.69 -4.44 -5.20
CA ASN A 185 -8.57 -4.91 -3.82
C ASN A 185 -7.13 -5.30 -3.48
N ILE A 186 -6.45 -6.02 -4.38
CA ILE A 186 -5.03 -6.38 -4.22
C ILE A 186 -4.15 -5.13 -4.13
N ARG A 187 -4.31 -4.17 -5.06
CA ARG A 187 -3.58 -2.89 -5.01
C ARG A 187 -3.83 -2.17 -3.70
N ASN A 188 -5.11 -2.03 -3.32
CA ASN A 188 -5.49 -1.37 -2.08
C ASN A 188 -4.82 -2.02 -0.87
N SER A 189 -4.87 -3.35 -0.77
CA SER A 189 -4.18 -4.09 0.28
C SER A 189 -2.66 -3.83 0.26
N ALA A 190 -2.06 -3.78 -0.93
CA ALA A 190 -0.61 -3.59 -1.12
C ALA A 190 -0.10 -2.16 -0.88
N THR A 191 -0.97 -1.13 -0.92
CA THR A 191 -0.51 0.27 -0.92
C THR A 191 -1.10 1.13 0.18
N LEU A 192 -2.32 0.85 0.62
CA LEU A 192 -3.04 1.70 1.56
C LEU A 192 -2.46 1.68 2.98
N SER A 193 -1.68 0.66 3.33
CA SER A 193 -1.10 0.47 4.68
C SER A 193 0.40 0.78 4.76
N ARG A 194 1.02 1.31 3.70
CA ARG A 194 2.49 1.52 3.64
C ARG A 194 3.07 2.31 4.81
N PRO A 195 2.50 3.46 5.25
CA PRO A 195 3.04 4.18 6.41
C PRO A 195 2.95 3.35 7.70
N LEU A 196 1.87 2.60 7.88
CA LEU A 196 1.71 1.69 9.02
C LEU A 196 2.71 0.52 8.94
N GLU A 197 2.91 -0.07 7.78
CA GLU A 197 3.89 -1.13 7.55
C GLU A 197 5.32 -0.66 7.79
N ALA A 198 5.67 0.56 7.39
CA ALA A 198 6.97 1.16 7.69
C ALA A 198 7.19 1.29 9.20
N LEU A 199 6.17 1.75 9.94
CA LEU A 199 6.22 1.83 11.41
C LEU A 199 6.33 0.44 12.05
N ILE A 200 5.55 -0.54 11.58
CA ILE A 200 5.60 -1.94 12.04
C ILE A 200 7.00 -2.52 11.81
N ASN A 201 7.55 -2.35 10.61
CA ASN A 201 8.89 -2.83 10.27
C ASN A 201 9.97 -2.17 11.15
N ALA A 202 9.87 -0.86 11.38
CA ALA A 202 10.78 -0.14 12.25
C ALA A 202 10.69 -0.63 13.70
N ALA A 203 9.48 -0.85 14.22
CA ALA A 203 9.27 -1.39 15.56
C ALA A 203 9.76 -2.83 15.71
N ASN A 204 9.47 -3.70 14.74
CA ASN A 204 9.97 -5.08 14.72
C ASN A 204 11.51 -5.13 14.62
N ALA A 205 12.13 -4.15 13.96
CA ALA A 205 13.58 -4.04 13.84
C ALA A 205 14.30 -3.59 15.12
N VAL A 206 13.59 -2.95 16.08
CA VAL A 206 14.14 -2.71 17.43
C VAL A 206 14.52 -4.04 18.09
N GLY A 207 13.76 -5.09 17.79
CA GLY A 207 14.11 -6.46 18.10
C GLY A 207 14.00 -6.83 19.59
N TYR A 208 14.60 -7.96 19.92
CA TYR A 208 14.57 -8.59 21.24
C TYR A 208 15.43 -7.81 22.26
N HIS A 209 14.83 -7.39 23.37
CA HIS A 209 15.49 -6.76 24.51
C HIS A 209 15.89 -7.76 25.58
N GLY A 210 16.71 -8.76 25.24
CA GLY A 210 17.38 -9.67 26.18
C GLY A 210 16.49 -10.72 26.87
N HIS A 211 15.29 -10.34 27.27
CA HIS A 211 14.30 -11.12 28.02
C HIS A 211 12.86 -10.87 27.52
N GLY A 212 12.69 -10.24 26.35
CA GLY A 212 11.36 -9.95 25.81
C GLY A 212 11.39 -9.17 24.52
N GLY A 213 10.24 -9.05 23.88
CA GLY A 213 10.09 -8.35 22.62
C GLY A 213 8.64 -8.11 22.25
N ALA A 214 8.47 -7.25 21.25
CA ALA A 214 7.20 -7.02 20.59
C ALA A 214 7.31 -7.44 19.12
N TYR A 215 6.19 -7.85 18.56
CA TYR A 215 6.04 -8.14 17.15
C TYR A 215 4.69 -7.63 16.67
N MET A 216 4.66 -7.04 15.49
CA MET A 216 3.44 -6.58 14.84
C MET A 216 3.45 -7.01 13.38
N ALA A 217 2.27 -7.26 12.81
CA ALA A 217 2.15 -7.64 11.41
C ALA A 217 0.85 -7.14 10.79
N ARG A 218 0.94 -6.82 9.49
CA ARG A 218 -0.22 -6.60 8.62
C ARG A 218 -0.65 -7.87 7.90
N HIS A 219 0.35 -8.63 7.45
CA HIS A 219 0.13 -9.82 6.65
C HIS A 219 0.48 -11.06 7.47
N PHE A 220 -0.49 -11.93 7.72
CA PHE A 220 -0.36 -13.13 8.55
C PHE A 220 -1.52 -14.09 8.30
N ASP A 221 -1.28 -15.38 8.53
CA ASP A 221 -2.35 -16.38 8.53
C ASP A 221 -3.01 -16.43 9.92
N TRP A 222 -4.12 -15.71 10.07
CA TRP A 222 -4.79 -15.61 11.36
C TRP A 222 -5.22 -16.98 11.91
N TRP A 223 -5.61 -17.93 11.05
CA TRP A 223 -6.04 -19.25 11.49
C TRP A 223 -4.85 -20.06 11.98
N GLN A 224 -3.74 -20.04 11.24
CA GLN A 224 -2.49 -20.67 11.66
C GLN A 224 -1.95 -20.06 12.95
N GLU A 225 -2.02 -18.73 13.12
CA GLU A 225 -1.52 -18.09 14.34
C GLU A 225 -2.31 -18.54 15.58
N VAL A 226 -3.63 -18.63 15.45
CA VAL A 226 -4.50 -19.04 16.56
C VAL A 226 -4.45 -20.55 16.81
N THR A 227 -4.38 -21.39 15.76
CA THR A 227 -4.48 -22.87 15.88
C THR A 227 -3.15 -23.62 15.85
N GLY A 228 -2.15 -23.08 15.15
CA GLY A 228 -0.85 -23.71 14.93
C GLY A 228 0.14 -23.51 16.08
N ASN A 229 0.00 -22.43 16.86
CA ASN A 229 0.79 -22.20 18.06
C ASN A 229 0.25 -23.00 19.26
N GLY A 230 0.28 -24.33 19.14
CA GLY A 230 -0.16 -25.29 20.18
C GLY A 230 0.56 -25.19 21.53
N SER A 231 1.48 -24.24 21.71
CA SER A 231 2.10 -23.87 22.98
C SER A 231 1.18 -23.04 23.88
N TYR A 232 0.10 -22.46 23.35
CA TYR A 232 -0.85 -21.63 24.11
C TYR A 232 -1.93 -22.41 24.86
N ASN A 233 -1.80 -23.74 25.00
CA ASN A 233 -2.74 -24.64 25.68
C ASN A 233 -3.09 -24.27 27.15
N TYR A 234 -2.54 -23.18 27.67
CA TYR A 234 -2.70 -22.74 29.05
C TYR A 234 -3.60 -21.51 29.24
N SER A 235 -3.87 -20.73 28.19
CA SER A 235 -4.93 -19.72 28.24
C SER A 235 -5.96 -19.99 27.14
N THR A 236 -7.22 -19.99 27.53
CA THR A 236 -8.34 -20.14 26.60
C THR A 236 -8.42 -18.89 25.72
N PRO A 237 -8.34 -19.01 24.37
CA PRO A 237 -8.49 -17.85 23.50
C PRO A 237 -9.83 -17.14 23.71
N GLU A 238 -9.84 -15.81 23.72
CA GLU A 238 -11.06 -15.01 23.64
C GLU A 238 -11.23 -14.49 22.22
N CYS A 239 -12.23 -14.98 21.51
CA CYS A 239 -12.51 -14.61 20.12
C CYS A 239 -13.77 -13.75 19.99
N PHE A 240 -13.89 -13.00 18.90
CA PHE A 240 -15.00 -12.12 18.61
C PHE A 240 -15.26 -12.04 17.11
N GLY A 241 -16.53 -11.95 16.72
CA GLY A 241 -16.91 -11.83 15.30
C GLY A 241 -16.63 -13.05 14.42
N LEU A 242 -16.14 -14.14 15.01
CA LEU A 242 -15.97 -15.44 14.37
C LEU A 242 -17.15 -16.33 14.74
N GLU A 243 -17.65 -17.11 13.78
CA GLU A 243 -18.70 -18.08 14.08
C GLU A 243 -18.18 -19.09 15.13
N PRO A 244 -19.01 -19.54 16.10
CA PRO A 244 -18.57 -20.49 17.13
C PRO A 244 -18.03 -21.83 16.59
N THR A 245 -18.37 -22.21 15.36
CA THR A 245 -17.83 -23.37 14.65
C THR A 245 -16.49 -23.11 13.97
N SER A 246 -16.11 -21.84 13.89
CA SER A 246 -14.92 -21.31 13.22
C SER A 246 -13.93 -20.71 14.22
N VAL A 247 -14.04 -21.09 15.50
CA VAL A 247 -13.07 -20.75 16.55
C VAL A 247 -12.40 -22.02 17.08
N PRO A 248 -11.17 -21.93 17.61
CA PRO A 248 -10.49 -23.07 18.21
C PRO A 248 -11.31 -23.70 19.33
N SER A 249 -11.13 -25.01 19.54
CA SER A 249 -11.77 -25.72 20.64
C SER A 249 -11.44 -25.08 21.98
N GLY A 250 -12.45 -24.85 22.79
CA GLY A 250 -12.31 -24.23 24.11
C GLY A 250 -12.40 -22.70 24.11
N ALA A 251 -12.25 -22.02 22.97
CA ALA A 251 -12.28 -20.56 22.90
C ALA A 251 -13.59 -19.97 23.45
N THR A 252 -13.49 -18.87 24.19
CA THR A 252 -14.65 -18.08 24.62
C THR A 252 -14.97 -17.08 23.53
N VAL A 253 -16.22 -17.06 23.05
CA VAL A 253 -16.66 -16.08 22.04
C VAL A 253 -17.42 -14.96 22.73
N ARG A 254 -16.85 -13.75 22.77
CA ARG A 254 -17.56 -12.58 23.30
C ARG A 254 -18.56 -12.05 22.25
N PRO A 255 -19.68 -11.42 22.67
CA PRO A 255 -20.81 -11.15 21.79
C PRO A 255 -20.67 -9.90 20.90
N TYR A 256 -19.62 -9.10 21.08
CA TYR A 256 -19.40 -7.86 20.33
C TYR A 256 -18.09 -7.87 19.57
N LEU A 257 -18.10 -7.22 18.39
CA LEU A 257 -16.93 -6.99 17.54
C LEU A 257 -15.97 -6.00 18.21
N ALA A 258 -14.69 -6.10 17.88
CA ALA A 258 -13.75 -5.04 18.25
C ALA A 258 -14.01 -3.78 17.43
N ASN A 259 -13.78 -2.62 18.04
CA ASN A 259 -13.94 -1.33 17.39
C ASN A 259 -12.58 -0.63 17.18
N ALA A 260 -12.59 0.51 16.48
CA ALA A 260 -11.40 1.32 16.25
C ALA A 260 -10.58 1.64 17.51
N ALA A 261 -11.24 1.96 18.63
CA ALA A 261 -10.55 2.32 19.86
C ALA A 261 -9.78 1.13 20.46
N GLU A 262 -10.37 -0.06 20.40
CA GLU A 262 -9.74 -1.30 20.85
C GLU A 262 -8.51 -1.66 20.00
N VAL A 263 -8.65 -1.67 18.68
CA VAL A 263 -7.52 -1.92 17.76
C VAL A 263 -6.39 -0.93 17.97
N ARG A 264 -6.72 0.36 18.14
CA ARG A 264 -5.72 1.41 18.39
C ARG A 264 -5.02 1.23 19.73
N ALA A 265 -5.76 0.87 20.78
CA ALA A 265 -5.19 0.67 22.11
C ALA A 265 -4.19 -0.49 22.11
N GLU A 266 -4.53 -1.62 21.49
CA GLU A 266 -3.63 -2.77 21.39
C GLU A 266 -2.37 -2.48 20.57
N PHE A 267 -2.53 -1.80 19.43
CA PHE A 267 -1.39 -1.37 18.63
C PHE A 267 -0.46 -0.43 19.39
N LEU A 268 -1.03 0.60 20.05
CA LEU A 268 -0.24 1.56 20.82
C LEU A 268 0.44 0.90 22.03
N SER A 269 -0.24 -0.02 22.71
CA SER A 269 0.34 -0.80 23.81
C SER A 269 1.59 -1.56 23.35
N THR A 270 1.46 -2.30 22.25
CA THR A 270 2.54 -3.11 21.66
C THR A 270 3.67 -2.22 21.12
N LEU A 271 3.35 -1.12 20.46
CA LEU A 271 4.33 -0.17 19.95
C LEU A 271 5.09 0.54 21.08
N ASN A 272 4.43 0.89 22.18
CA ASN A 272 5.08 1.47 23.35
C ASN A 272 5.95 0.44 24.09
N TYR A 273 5.57 -0.83 24.05
CA TYR A 273 6.41 -1.92 24.55
C TYR A 273 7.70 -2.06 23.70
N ALA A 274 7.56 -2.00 22.37
CA ALA A 274 8.69 -2.06 21.44
C ALA A 274 9.62 -0.83 21.52
N ASP A 275 9.04 0.35 21.73
CA ASP A 275 9.75 1.63 21.70
C ASP A 275 9.33 2.51 22.89
N PRO A 276 9.78 2.18 24.12
CA PRO A 276 9.38 2.87 25.34
C PRO A 276 9.85 4.32 25.37
N TYR A 277 10.90 4.65 24.61
CA TYR A 277 11.47 6.00 24.53
C TYR A 277 10.93 6.81 23.34
N GLN A 278 10.02 6.24 22.54
CA GLN A 278 9.35 6.91 21.41
C GLN A 278 10.34 7.47 20.37
N MET A 279 11.38 6.71 20.06
CA MET A 279 12.47 7.12 19.16
C MET A 279 12.27 6.65 17.71
N LEU A 280 11.25 5.85 17.42
CA LEU A 280 11.01 5.34 16.07
C LEU A 280 10.68 6.46 15.07
N PRO A 281 11.32 6.46 13.87
CA PRO A 281 10.93 7.36 12.79
C PRO A 281 9.52 7.03 12.29
N GLU A 282 8.87 7.99 11.62
CA GLU A 282 7.56 7.79 10.97
C GLU A 282 6.38 7.44 11.88
N ARG A 283 6.55 7.51 13.21
CA ARG A 283 5.51 7.17 14.19
C ARG A 283 4.20 7.93 13.96
N ALA A 284 4.28 9.23 13.68
CA ALA A 284 3.10 10.04 13.41
C ALA A 284 2.38 9.61 12.12
N ALA A 285 3.11 9.36 11.03
CA ALA A 285 2.56 8.95 9.75
C ALA A 285 1.92 7.55 9.84
N GLY A 286 2.58 6.59 10.48
CA GLY A 286 2.04 5.25 10.68
C GLY A 286 0.80 5.22 11.57
N LEU A 287 0.77 6.01 12.65
CA LEU A 287 -0.40 6.11 13.53
C LEU A 287 -1.59 6.83 12.88
N ALA A 288 -1.33 7.87 12.08
CA ALA A 288 -2.38 8.55 11.31
C ALA A 288 -2.96 7.62 10.24
N ASN A 289 -2.10 6.83 9.57
CA ASN A 289 -2.55 5.82 8.62
C ASN A 289 -3.37 4.73 9.30
N LEU A 290 -2.96 4.22 10.47
CA LEU A 290 -3.77 3.30 11.26
C LEU A 290 -5.15 3.89 11.57
N ASP A 291 -5.21 5.14 12.05
CA ASP A 291 -6.47 5.83 12.36
C ASP A 291 -7.41 5.89 11.16
N GLU A 292 -6.89 6.28 9.99
CA GLU A 292 -7.67 6.33 8.76
C GLU A 292 -8.29 4.98 8.40
N ARG A 293 -7.55 3.88 8.63
CA ARG A 293 -7.98 2.52 8.27
C ARG A 293 -9.02 1.96 9.22
N ILE A 294 -8.88 2.25 10.52
CA ILE A 294 -9.77 1.68 11.53
C ILE A 294 -11.00 2.55 11.83
N ASN A 295 -10.98 3.83 11.45
CA ASN A 295 -12.06 4.76 11.76
C ASN A 295 -13.41 4.29 11.21
N GLY A 296 -14.40 4.14 12.09
CA GLY A 296 -15.75 3.67 11.75
C GLY A 296 -15.85 2.19 11.39
N ARG A 297 -14.77 1.40 11.54
CA ARG A 297 -14.75 -0.03 11.22
C ARG A 297 -15.05 -0.93 12.41
N SER A 298 -15.44 -2.15 12.10
CA SER A 298 -15.64 -3.24 13.07
C SER A 298 -14.77 -4.44 12.70
N PHE A 299 -14.25 -5.13 13.72
CA PHE A 299 -13.23 -6.16 13.55
C PHE A 299 -13.66 -7.49 14.17
N LYS A 300 -13.42 -8.58 13.45
CA LYS A 300 -13.40 -9.95 13.98
C LYS A 300 -11.96 -10.31 14.40
N GLY A 301 -11.78 -11.29 15.27
CA GLY A 301 -10.44 -11.60 15.76
C GLY A 301 -10.40 -12.44 17.04
N CYS A 302 -9.21 -12.56 17.63
CA CYS A 302 -8.98 -13.26 18.89
C CYS A 302 -7.82 -12.64 19.69
N TYR A 303 -7.94 -12.75 21.01
CA TYR A 303 -6.86 -12.61 21.98
C TYR A 303 -6.44 -13.99 22.47
N PHE A 304 -5.14 -14.25 22.53
CA PHE A 304 -4.60 -15.53 23.02
C PHE A 304 -3.17 -15.34 23.54
N GLY A 305 -2.70 -16.28 24.35
CA GLY A 305 -1.40 -16.12 25.00
C GLY A 305 -1.10 -17.16 26.08
N TYR A 306 -0.10 -16.88 26.92
CA TYR A 306 0.13 -17.57 28.18
C TYR A 306 0.70 -16.61 29.22
N SER A 307 0.38 -16.85 30.49
CA SER A 307 0.97 -16.13 31.64
C SER A 307 0.89 -17.02 32.90
N ASN A 308 1.38 -18.25 32.77
CA ASN A 308 1.18 -19.28 33.81
C ASN A 308 2.06 -19.06 35.03
N ASP A 309 3.07 -18.22 34.90
CA ASP A 309 4.03 -17.94 35.94
C ASP A 309 4.44 -16.45 35.90
N PRO A 310 4.96 -15.94 37.02
CA PRO A 310 5.40 -14.55 37.10
C PRO A 310 6.74 -14.30 36.40
N TRP A 311 7.24 -15.22 35.59
CA TRP A 311 8.57 -15.14 34.96
C TRP A 311 8.50 -15.18 33.44
N SER A 312 7.32 -15.44 32.87
CA SER A 312 7.11 -15.40 31.43
C SER A 312 5.67 -15.07 31.08
N ALA A 313 5.50 -14.29 30.01
CA ALA A 313 4.20 -14.14 29.38
C ALA A 313 4.35 -13.94 27.88
N HIS A 314 3.30 -14.31 27.16
CA HIS A 314 3.12 -13.98 25.77
C HIS A 314 1.66 -13.59 25.58
N SER A 315 1.40 -12.44 24.97
CA SER A 315 0.07 -11.98 24.60
C SER A 315 0.05 -11.67 23.11
N VAL A 316 -0.94 -12.18 22.40
CA VAL A 316 -1.18 -11.94 20.98
C VAL A 316 -2.63 -11.49 20.79
N ALA A 317 -2.81 -10.45 19.97
CA ALA A 317 -4.11 -9.99 19.53
C ALA A 317 -4.14 -9.94 18.00
N ILE A 318 -5.25 -10.41 17.43
CA ILE A 318 -5.49 -10.40 16.00
C ILE A 318 -6.81 -9.68 15.72
N PHE A 319 -6.80 -8.81 14.72
CA PHE A 319 -7.96 -8.06 14.25
C PHE A 319 -8.05 -8.17 12.73
N VAL A 320 -9.24 -8.42 12.21
CA VAL A 320 -9.54 -8.44 10.76
C VAL A 320 -10.80 -7.61 10.53
N ASP A 321 -10.71 -6.58 9.69
CA ASP A 321 -11.85 -5.76 9.28
C ASP A 321 -12.84 -6.62 8.49
N ILE A 322 -14.10 -6.61 8.92
CA ILE A 322 -15.16 -7.42 8.32
C ILE A 322 -15.61 -6.91 6.94
N GLU A 323 -15.24 -5.68 6.56
CA GLU A 323 -15.68 -5.05 5.31
C GLU A 323 -14.62 -5.11 4.20
N ASN A 324 -13.34 -4.94 4.54
CA ASN A 324 -12.27 -4.81 3.55
C ASN A 324 -11.06 -5.73 3.77
N GLY A 325 -11.08 -6.58 4.80
CA GLY A 325 -10.01 -7.53 5.09
C GLY A 325 -8.74 -6.91 5.68
N PHE A 326 -8.72 -5.63 6.08
CA PHE A 326 -7.59 -5.04 6.78
C PHE A 326 -7.29 -5.83 8.06
N SER A 327 -6.14 -6.52 8.11
CA SER A 327 -5.72 -7.39 9.21
C SER A 327 -4.53 -6.86 10.03
N LEU A 328 -4.68 -6.70 11.34
CA LEU A 328 -3.60 -6.27 12.23
C LEU A 328 -3.36 -7.35 13.29
N MET A 329 -2.10 -7.75 13.44
CA MET A 329 -1.65 -8.59 14.54
C MET A 329 -0.67 -7.80 15.42
N THR A 330 -0.82 -7.97 16.72
CA THR A 330 0.11 -7.47 17.72
C THR A 330 0.49 -8.61 18.66
N GLY A 331 1.74 -8.62 19.10
CA GLY A 331 2.29 -9.64 19.96
C GLY A 331 3.34 -9.04 20.90
N THR A 332 3.30 -9.43 22.16
CA THR A 332 4.34 -9.09 23.15
C THR A 332 4.71 -10.35 23.91
N TYR A 333 5.99 -10.56 24.15
CA TYR A 333 6.48 -11.68 24.93
C TYR A 333 7.61 -11.25 25.85
N TRP A 334 7.75 -11.96 26.97
CA TRP A 334 8.87 -11.81 27.87
C TRP A 334 9.14 -13.11 28.64
N ALA A 335 10.39 -13.28 29.06
CA ALA A 335 10.92 -14.37 29.85
C ALA A 335 12.15 -13.89 30.65
N GLU A 336 12.09 -13.95 31.98
CA GLU A 336 13.21 -13.62 32.90
C GLU A 336 14.33 -14.68 32.90
#